data_AF-A0A6F8PW50-F1
#
_entry.id   AF-A0A6F8PW50-F1
#
_cell.length_a   1.000
_cell.length_b   1.000
_cell.length_c   1.000
_cell.angle_alpha   90.00
_cell.angle_beta   90.00
_cell.angle_gamma   90.00
#
_symmetry.space_group_name_H-M   'P 1'
#
loop_
_entity.id
_entity.type
_entity.pdbx_description
1 polymer ?
#
loop_
_entity_poly.entity_id
_entity_poly.type
_entity_poly.pdbx_seq_one_letter_code
_entity_poly.pdbx_strand_id
1 'polypeptide(L)' 'MKSMKSCKHATELMSLQHERKLNFAEHSWLTTHLALCAHCRRCKKQFDLLSKTCEERRNVLDSAQEGEPQHFEEETK' A
#
# COMPACT_ATOMS: atom_id res chain seq x y z
N MET A 1 9.03 -10.91 22.67
CA MET A 1 7.92 -11.81 23.07
C MET A 1 7.08 -12.12 21.84
N LYS A 2 6.97 -13.39 21.43
CA LYS A 2 6.11 -13.84 20.30
C LYS A 2 4.82 -14.41 20.88
N SER A 3 3.80 -13.57 21.07
CA SER A 3 2.45 -14.05 21.35
C SER A 3 1.63 -13.94 20.06
N MET A 4 1.00 -15.04 19.64
CA MET A 4 0.18 -15.07 18.42
C MET A 4 -0.91 -14.00 18.41
N LYS A 5 -1.48 -13.65 19.58
CA LYS A 5 -2.50 -12.59 19.69
C LYS A 5 -1.95 -11.23 19.25
N SER A 6 -0.71 -10.91 19.61
CA SER A 6 -0.06 -9.65 19.22
C SER A 6 0.38 -9.68 17.76
N CYS A 7 0.88 -10.81 17.24
CA CYS A 7 1.25 -10.91 15.82
C CYS A 7 0.02 -10.77 14.91
N LYS A 8 -1.12 -11.38 15.29
CA LYS A 8 -2.38 -11.25 14.54
C LYS A 8 -2.86 -9.80 14.48
N HIS A 9 -2.88 -9.11 15.62
CA HIS A 9 -3.25 -7.70 15.66
C HIS A 9 -2.28 -6.82 14.87
N ALA A 10 -0.98 -7.14 14.87
CA ALA A 10 -0.01 -6.44 14.02
C ALA A 10 -0.31 -6.61 12.53
N THR A 11 -0.61 -7.83 12.06
CA THR A 11 -1.00 -8.06 10.66
C THR A 11 -2.32 -7.35 10.30
N GLU A 12 -3.28 -7.33 11.23
CA GLU A 12 -4.55 -6.60 11.05
C GLU A 12 -4.31 -5.09 10.88
N LEU A 13 -3.48 -4.48 11.73
CA LEU A 13 -3.09 -3.08 11.58
C LEU A 13 -2.31 -2.81 10.28
N MET A 14 -1.47 -3.75 9.82
CA MET A 14 -0.78 -3.63 8.52
C MET A 14 -1.78 -3.59 7.36
N SER A 15 -2.79 -4.47 7.38
CA SER A 15 -3.84 -4.46 6.36
C SER A 15 -4.64 -3.16 6.40
N LEU A 16 -5.05 -2.73 7.61
CA LEU A 16 -5.80 -1.50 7.80
C LEU A 16 -5.02 -0.26 7.35
N GLN A 17 -3.69 -0.24 7.45
CA GLN A 17 -2.85 0.86 6.96
C GLN A 17 -2.99 1.09 5.45
N HIS A 18 -3.34 0.07 4.66
CA HIS A 18 -3.56 0.19 3.22
C HIS A 18 -4.96 0.67 2.87
N GLU A 19 -5.96 0.39 3.71
CA GLU A 19 -7.34 0.82 3.50
C GLU A 19 -7.61 2.20 4.10
N ARG A 20 -6.98 2.51 5.24
CA ARG A 20 -7.14 3.77 5.98
C ARG A 20 -5.83 4.23 6.60
N LYS A 21 -5.78 5.52 6.95
CA LYS A 21 -4.72 6.03 7.82
C LYS A 21 -4.90 5.45 9.22
N LEU A 22 -3.82 4.91 9.78
CA LEU A 22 -3.77 4.49 11.18
C LEU A 22 -3.74 5.70 12.09
N ASN A 23 -4.36 5.60 13.27
CA ASN A 23 -4.22 6.61 14.31
C ASN A 23 -2.80 6.55 14.91
N PHE A 24 -2.35 7.64 15.53
CA PHE A 24 -0.98 7.75 16.06
C PHE A 24 -0.65 6.66 17.08
N ALA A 25 -1.62 6.29 17.93
CA ALA A 25 -1.48 5.20 18.89
C ALA A 25 -1.26 3.85 18.20
N GLU A 26 -2.08 3.52 17.20
CA GLU A 26 -1.98 2.27 16.43
C GLU A 26 -0.63 2.18 15.70
N HIS A 27 -0.19 3.31 15.13
CA HIS A 27 1.08 3.39 14.43
C HIS A 27 2.27 3.18 15.38
N SER A 28 2.25 3.80 16.56
CA SER A 28 3.30 3.63 17.58
C SER A 28 3.38 2.20 18.11
N TRP A 29 2.22 1.56 18.34
CA TRP A 29 2.12 0.18 18.79
C TRP A 29 2.66 -0.78 17.73
N LEU A 30 2.25 -0.60 16.47
CA LEU A 30 2.71 -1.42 15.35
C LEU A 30 4.23 -1.29 15.17
N THR A 31 4.76 -0.07 15.23
CA THR A 31 6.20 0.19 15.13
C THR A 31 6.98 -0.51 16.26
N THR A 32 6.48 -0.44 17.48
CA THR A 32 7.08 -1.11 18.64
C THR A 32 7.06 -2.64 18.47
N HIS A 33 5.95 -3.19 18.01
CA HIS A 33 5.84 -4.63 17.75
C HIS A 33 6.80 -5.09 16.65
N LEU A 34 6.90 -4.33 15.57
CA LEU A 34 7.83 -4.57 14.47
C LEU A 34 9.30 -4.49 14.90
N ALA A 35 9.62 -3.62 15.86
CA ALA A 35 10.94 -3.54 16.47
C ALA A 35 11.33 -4.88 17.12
N LEU A 36 10.38 -5.49 17.84
CA LEU A 36 10.59 -6.69 18.67
C LEU A 36 10.36 -8.02 17.93
N CYS A 37 9.59 -8.02 16.84
CA CYS A 37 9.20 -9.23 16.11
C CYS A 37 9.72 -9.24 14.67
N ALA A 38 10.79 -10.01 14.43
CA ALA A 38 11.39 -10.15 13.11
C ALA A 38 10.44 -10.74 12.06
N HIS A 39 9.50 -11.61 12.45
CA HIS A 39 8.53 -12.19 11.52
C HIS A 39 7.54 -11.15 11.00
N CYS A 40 6.94 -10.38 11.89
CA CYS A 40 6.04 -9.29 11.51
C CYS A 40 6.77 -8.23 10.67
N ARG A 41 8.06 -7.99 10.95
CA ARG A 41 8.90 -7.11 10.11
C ARG A 41 9.08 -7.63 8.69
N ARG A 42 9.31 -8.93 8.50
CA ARG A 42 9.37 -9.54 7.15
C ARG A 42 8.02 -9.48 6.45
N CYS A 43 6.94 -9.74 7.18
CA CYS A 43 5.57 -9.65 6.66
C CYS A 43 5.26 -8.23 6.17
N LYS A 44 5.57 -7.19 6.96
CA LYS A 44 5.43 -5.79 6.54
C LYS A 44 6.17 -5.49 5.23
N LYS A 45 7.40 -5.99 5.06
CA LYS A 45 8.14 -5.77 3.80
C LYS A 45 7.42 -6.36 2.58
N GLN A 46 6.70 -7.48 2.73
CA GLN A 46 5.92 -8.05 1.63
C GLN A 46 4.68 -7.21 1.33
N PHE A 47 4.00 -6.71 2.35
CA PHE A 47 2.91 -5.74 2.19
C PHE A 47 3.38 -4.47 1.48
N ASP A 48 4.51 -3.89 1.90
CA ASP A 48 5.09 -2.70 1.28
C ASP A 48 5.46 -2.94 -0.20
N LEU A 49 5.98 -4.13 -0.52
CA LEU A 49 6.26 -4.53 -1.91
C LEU A 49 4.98 -4.58 -2.73
N LEU A 50 3.93 -5.23 -2.21
CA LEU A 50 2.63 -5.31 -2.88
C LEU A 50 2.04 -3.91 -3.12
N SER A 51 2.07 -3.04 -2.11
CA SER A 51 1.58 -1.66 -2.25
C SER A 51 2.35 -0.89 -3.31
N LYS A 52 3.68 -0.99 -3.30
CA LYS A 52 4.52 -0.32 -4.30
C LYS A 52 4.21 -0.81 -5.72
N THR A 53 4.09 -2.12 -5.93
CA THR A 53 3.75 -2.67 -7.25
C THR A 53 2.35 -2.26 -7.70
N CYS A 54 1.38 -2.21 -6.78
CA CYS A 54 0.03 -1.72 -7.08
C CYS A 54 0.01 -0.23 -7.43
N GLU A 55 0.80 0.59 -6.73
CA GLU A 55 0.97 2.02 -7.01
C GLU A 55 1.65 2.24 -8.36
N GLU A 56 2.75 1.53 -8.63
CA GLU A 56 3.46 1.59 -9.91
C GLU A 56 2.55 1.20 -11.07
N ARG A 57 1.77 0.12 -10.93
CA ARG A 57 0.78 -0.27 -11.93
C ARG A 57 -0.29 0.81 -12.13
N ARG A 58 -0.76 1.43 -11.05
CA ARG A 58 -1.75 2.53 -11.14
C ARG A 58 -1.16 3.73 -11.89
N ASN A 59 0.08 4.10 -11.59
CA ASN A 59 0.77 5.19 -12.24
C ASN A 59 0.98 4.91 -13.73
N VAL A 60 1.35 3.69 -14.12
CA VAL A 60 1.46 3.32 -15.55
C VAL A 60 0.12 3.44 -16.28
N LEU A 61 -0.98 3.03 -15.64
CA LEU A 61 -2.32 3.18 -16.22
C LEU A 61 -2.74 4.65 -16.35
N ASP A 62 -2.40 5.48 -15.37
CA ASP A 62 -2.64 6.91 -15.37
C ASP A 62 -1.81 7.62 -16.47
N SER A 63 -0.53 7.27 -16.60
CA SER A 63 0.38 7.81 -17.64
C SER A 63 0.03 7.36 -19.06
N ALA A 64 -0.65 6.23 -19.24
CA ALA A 64 -1.17 5.80 -20.54
C ALA A 64 -2.38 6.63 -21.00
N GLN A 65 -2.96 7.45 -20.12
CA GLN A 65 -4.14 8.28 -20.41
C GLN A 65 -3.79 9.74 -20.78
N GLU A 66 -2.52 10.16 -20.71
CA GLU A 66 -2.07 11.52 -21.10
C GLU A 66 -1.57 11.62 -22.55
N GLY A 67 -2.09 10.77 -23.45
CA GLY A 67 -1.61 10.62 -24.82
C GLY A 67 -2.66 10.61 -25.92
N GLU A 68 -3.87 11.15 -25.72
CA GLU A 68 -4.84 11.37 -26.81
C GLU A 68 -4.95 12.86 -27.15
N PRO A 69 -4.24 13.36 -28.18
CA PRO A 69 -4.72 14.51 -28.93
C PRO A 69 -5.90 14.06 -29.78
N GLN A 70 -7.13 14.34 -29.35
CA GLN A 70 -8.29 14.32 -30.24
C GLN A 70 -8.19 15.52 -31.19
N HIS A 71 -7.32 15.38 -32.18
CA HIS A 71 -7.33 16.23 -33.36
C HIS A 71 -7.80 15.36 -34.52
N PHE A 72 -9.11 15.36 -34.75
CA PHE A 72 -9.67 14.95 -36.02
C PHE A 72 -10.24 16.21 -36.68
N GLU A 73 -9.38 16.85 -37.47
CA GLU A 73 -9.84 17.72 -38.56
C GLU A 73 -10.45 16.85 -39.67
N GLU A 74 -11.34 17.50 -40.43
CA GLU A 74 -11.79 17.09 -41.78
C GLU A 74 -12.91 16.03 -41.84
N GLU A 75 -14.02 16.16 -42.56
CA GLU A 75 -14.30 16.93 -43.77
C GLU A 75 -15.78 17.40 -43.80
N THR A 76 -15.95 18.62 -44.27
CA THR A 76 -17.11 19.11 -45.00
C THR A 76 -17.60 18.12 -46.07
N LYS A 77 -18.90 17.78 -46.08
CA LYS A 77 -19.81 17.91 -47.26
C LYS A 77 -21.19 17.30 -46.98
#